data_AF-A0A9N8KQM6-F1
#
_entry.id   AF-A0A9N8KQM6-F1
#
_cell.length_a   1.000
_cell.length_b   1.000
_cell.length_c   1.000
_cell.angle_alpha   90.00
_cell.angle_beta   90.00
_cell.angle_gamma   90.00
#
_symmetry.space_group_name_H-M   'P 1'
#
loop_
_entity.id
_entity.type
_entity.pdbx_description
1 polymer ?
#
loop_
_entity_poly.entity_id
_entity_poly.type
_entity_poly.pdbx_seq_one_letter_code
_entity_poly.pdbx_strand_id
1 'polypeptide(L)'
;MPKEVKQKSGLARGLNAGHPAARVSRTKGHLSKRTAFVRDVVKERRVVELLRNSKDKRARKLAKRRLGTFGRAKRKVDEMTNYIAESRRAGH
;
A
#
# COMPACT_ATOMS: atom_id res chain seq x y z
N MET A 1 -13.64 -10.71 -14.68
CA MET A 1 -13.79 -12.18 -14.68
C MET A 1 -12.60 -12.77 -13.94
N PRO A 2 -12.78 -13.68 -12.95
CA PRO A 2 -11.66 -14.37 -12.34
C PRO A 2 -10.91 -15.12 -13.43
N LYS A 3 -9.60 -14.83 -13.59
CA LYS A 3 -8.76 -15.56 -14.54
C LYS A 3 -8.79 -17.03 -14.16
N GLU A 4 -9.21 -17.89 -15.10
CA GLU A 4 -9.21 -19.34 -14.93
C GLU A 4 -7.84 -19.78 -14.42
N VAL A 5 -7.84 -20.48 -13.28
CA VAL A 5 -6.61 -20.99 -12.69
C VAL A 5 -6.19 -22.21 -13.49
N LYS A 6 -5.41 -22.00 -14.54
CA LYS A 6 -4.80 -23.07 -15.34
C LYS A 6 -3.98 -23.97 -14.40
N GLN A 7 -4.41 -25.22 -14.23
CA GLN A 7 -3.66 -26.20 -13.45
C GLN A 7 -2.32 -26.51 -14.15
N LYS A 8 -1.27 -26.79 -13.37
CA LYS A 8 0.05 -27.13 -13.92
C LYS A 8 -0.01 -28.49 -14.63
N SER A 9 0.76 -28.65 -15.70
CA SER A 9 0.66 -29.80 -16.61
C SER A 9 1.34 -31.08 -16.10
N GLY A 10 1.96 -31.07 -14.92
CA GLY A 10 2.70 -32.23 -14.40
C GLY A 10 4.02 -32.53 -15.11
N LEU A 11 4.37 -31.75 -16.15
CA LEU A 11 5.62 -31.89 -16.89
C LEU A 11 6.80 -31.32 -16.10
N ALA A 12 8.00 -31.88 -16.30
CA ALA A 12 9.23 -31.42 -15.64
C ALA A 12 9.79 -30.10 -16.20
N ARG A 13 9.48 -29.75 -17.45
CA ARG A 13 9.93 -28.51 -18.13
C ARG A 13 8.83 -27.92 -19.01
N GLY A 14 8.94 -26.62 -19.32
CA GLY A 14 7.96 -25.85 -20.09
C GLY A 14 7.24 -24.78 -19.26
N LEU A 15 6.52 -23.88 -19.92
CA LEU A 15 5.92 -22.68 -19.29
C LEU A 15 4.88 -22.99 -18.19
N ASN A 16 4.19 -24.14 -18.27
CA ASN A 16 3.19 -24.58 -17.29
C ASN A 16 3.65 -25.80 -16.47
N ALA A 17 4.96 -26.06 -16.42
CA ALA A 17 5.54 -27.20 -15.74
C ALA A 17 5.35 -27.16 -14.21
N GLY A 18 5.43 -28.35 -13.60
CA GLY A 18 5.35 -28.58 -12.17
C GLY A 18 4.11 -29.35 -11.73
N HIS A 19 4.12 -29.79 -10.48
CA HIS A 19 3.06 -30.61 -9.90
C HIS A 19 1.76 -29.79 -9.69
N PRO A 20 0.59 -30.32 -10.08
CA PRO A 20 -0.70 -29.68 -9.84
C PRO A 20 -1.08 -29.73 -8.36
N ALA A 21 -0.61 -28.74 -7.58
CA ALA A 21 -0.96 -28.58 -6.17
C ALA A 21 -2.02 -27.48 -5.95
N ALA A 22 -2.85 -27.64 -4.91
CA ALA A 22 -3.75 -26.60 -4.45
C ALA A 22 -2.98 -25.34 -4.05
N ARG A 23 -3.43 -24.17 -4.53
CA ARG A 23 -2.77 -22.89 -4.25
C ARG A 23 -3.14 -22.40 -2.85
N VAL A 24 -2.14 -22.05 -2.06
CA VAL A 24 -2.33 -21.41 -0.75
C VAL A 24 -3.07 -20.08 -0.89
N SER A 25 -3.92 -19.77 0.10
CA SER A 25 -4.64 -18.50 0.17
C SER A 25 -3.70 -17.29 0.17
N ARG A 26 -4.05 -16.28 -0.63
CA ARG A 26 -3.33 -14.98 -0.70
C ARG A 26 -4.00 -13.89 0.12
N THR A 27 -5.00 -14.26 0.92
CA THR A 27 -5.86 -13.29 1.61
C THR A 27 -5.16 -12.61 2.81
N LYS A 28 -4.01 -13.15 3.24
CA LYS A 28 -3.24 -12.61 4.37
C LYS A 28 -2.77 -11.18 4.07
N GLY A 29 -3.21 -10.23 4.90
CA GLY A 29 -2.82 -8.82 4.82
C GLY A 29 -3.84 -7.90 4.14
N HIS A 30 -4.99 -8.42 3.69
CA HIS A 30 -6.08 -7.55 3.23
C HIS A 30 -6.60 -6.66 4.36
N LEU A 31 -6.97 -5.45 3.98
CA LEU A 31 -7.52 -4.45 4.89
C LEU A 31 -8.90 -4.89 5.36
N SER A 32 -9.08 -5.07 6.67
CA SER A 32 -10.40 -5.23 7.27
C SER A 32 -10.92 -3.88 7.78
N LYS A 33 -12.25 -3.73 7.92
CA LYS A 33 -12.88 -2.49 8.43
C LYS A 33 -12.31 -2.08 9.79
N ARG A 34 -12.11 -3.04 10.71
CA ARG A 34 -11.53 -2.80 12.03
C ARG A 34 -10.07 -2.33 11.94
N THR A 35 -9.27 -2.98 11.10
CA THR A 35 -7.85 -2.61 10.95
C THR A 35 -7.68 -1.26 10.25
N ALA A 36 -8.62 -0.87 9.38
CA ALA A 36 -8.65 0.45 8.77
C ALA A 36 -8.89 1.55 9.82
N PHE A 37 -9.94 1.40 10.63
CA PHE A 37 -10.29 2.34 11.70
C PHE A 37 -9.12 2.60 12.66
N VAL A 38 -8.43 1.54 13.12
CA VAL A 38 -7.29 1.69 14.04
C VAL A 38 -6.10 2.41 13.38
N ARG A 39 -5.87 2.23 12.08
CA ARG A 39 -4.77 2.89 11.35
C ARG A 39 -5.02 4.39 11.15
N ASP A 40 -6.28 4.82 11.08
CA ASP A 40 -6.61 6.22 10.84
C ASP A 40 -6.28 7.15 12.02
N VAL A 41 -6.25 6.62 13.25
CA VAL A 41 -6.00 7.39 14.48
C VAL A 41 -4.53 7.85 14.60
N VAL A 42 -3.56 7.14 14.00
CA VAL A 42 -2.11 7.33 14.26
C VAL A 42 -1.39 8.05 13.10
N LYS A 43 -1.91 9.19 12.64
CA LYS A 43 -1.32 9.95 11.52
C LYS A 43 -0.28 10.99 11.98
N GLU A 44 0.83 11.09 11.22
CA GLU A 44 2.00 11.90 11.58
C GLU A 44 1.87 13.37 11.12
N ARG A 45 1.74 14.29 12.07
CA ARG A 45 1.50 15.74 11.83
C ARG A 45 2.58 16.44 11.00
N ARG A 46 3.86 16.05 11.12
CA ARG A 46 5.00 16.73 10.48
C ARG A 46 5.06 16.55 8.96
N VAL A 47 4.58 15.42 8.43
CA VAL A 47 4.55 15.18 6.98
C VAL A 47 3.46 16.03 6.33
N VAL A 48 2.30 16.13 6.97
CA VAL A 48 1.16 16.95 6.52
C VAL A 48 1.56 18.43 6.40
N GLU A 49 2.28 18.95 7.39
CA GLU A 49 2.75 20.34 7.38
C GLU A 49 3.69 20.65 6.20
N LEU A 50 4.61 19.72 5.88
CA LEU A 50 5.50 19.88 4.73
C LEU A 50 4.75 19.81 3.39
N LEU A 51 3.72 18.97 3.30
CA LEU A 51 2.88 18.83 2.10
C LEU A 51 1.96 20.04 1.90
N ARG A 52 1.44 20.65 2.97
CA ARG A 52 0.67 21.91 2.89
C ARG A 52 1.50 23.08 2.33
N ASN A 53 2.80 23.08 2.61
CA ASN A 53 3.75 24.08 2.14
C ASN A 53 4.42 23.73 0.80
N SER A 54 3.88 22.77 0.04
CA SER A 54 4.40 22.33 -1.27
C SER A 54 5.87 21.85 -1.23
N LYS A 55 6.33 21.28 -0.10
CA LYS A 55 7.71 20.77 0.10
C LYS A 55 7.80 19.25 -0.08
N ASP A 56 7.28 18.71 -1.18
CA ASP A 56 7.15 17.26 -1.43
C ASP A 56 8.47 16.48 -1.32
N LYS A 57 9.56 17.04 -1.87
CA LYS A 57 10.89 16.40 -1.82
C LYS A 57 11.39 16.28 -0.39
N ARG A 58 11.12 17.29 0.46
CA ARG A 58 11.49 17.29 1.88
C ARG A 58 10.61 16.34 2.68
N ALA A 59 9.31 16.30 2.40
CA ALA A 59 8.38 15.34 3.00
C ALA A 59 8.80 13.89 2.71
N ARG A 60 9.13 13.56 1.45
CA ARG A 60 9.63 12.24 1.06
C ARG A 60 10.98 11.89 1.70
N LYS A 61 11.93 12.84 1.77
CA LYS A 61 13.21 12.63 2.47
C LYS A 61 13.00 12.36 3.96
N LEU A 62 12.11 13.11 4.61
CA LEU A 62 11.79 12.93 6.02
C LEU A 62 11.14 11.55 6.27
N ALA A 63 10.15 11.19 5.45
CA ALA A 63 9.47 9.89 5.55
C ALA A 63 10.43 8.72 5.28
N LYS A 64 11.35 8.85 4.30
CA LYS A 64 12.38 7.84 4.03
C LYS A 64 13.35 7.70 5.19
N ARG A 65 13.77 8.81 5.82
CA ARG A 65 14.63 8.76 7.02
C ARG A 65 13.96 8.04 8.20
N ARG A 66 12.63 8.16 8.34
CA ARG A 66 11.87 7.49 9.41
C ARG A 66 11.52 6.03 9.12
N LEU A 67 11.13 5.72 7.88
CA LEU A 67 10.61 4.40 7.49
C LEU A 67 11.64 3.49 6.81
N GLY A 68 12.81 4.04 6.48
CA GLY A 68 13.94 3.37 5.84
C GLY A 68 13.87 3.32 4.31
N THR A 69 12.79 2.75 3.76
CA THR A 69 12.71 2.45 2.31
C THR A 69 11.89 3.48 1.52
N PHE A 70 12.22 3.64 0.24
CA PHE A 70 11.51 4.55 -0.66
C PHE A 70 10.04 4.16 -0.85
N GLY A 71 9.75 2.87 -1.04
CA GLY A 71 8.38 2.39 -1.22
C GLY A 71 7.47 2.70 -0.02
N ARG A 72 7.99 2.53 1.21
CA ARG A 72 7.25 2.87 2.44
C ARG A 72 7.04 4.38 2.56
N ALA A 73 8.08 5.17 2.26
CA ALA A 73 7.99 6.63 2.28
C ALA A 73 6.99 7.17 1.25
N LYS A 74 7.01 6.64 0.02
CA LYS A 74 6.05 6.99 -1.03
C LYS A 74 4.63 6.70 -0.58
N ARG A 75 4.36 5.48 -0.08
CA ARG A 75 3.03 5.11 0.42
C ARG A 75 2.55 6.07 1.51
N LYS A 76 3.42 6.40 2.46
CA LYS A 76 3.10 7.35 3.55
C LYS A 76 2.79 8.75 3.02
N VAL A 77 3.54 9.24 2.03
CA VAL A 77 3.29 10.56 1.42
C VAL A 77 1.97 10.56 0.65
N ASP A 78 1.70 9.53 -0.15
CA ASP A 78 0.46 9.41 -0.93
C ASP A 78 -0.78 9.36 0.00
N GLU A 79 -0.70 8.61 1.10
CA GLU A 79 -1.74 8.58 2.15
C GLU A 79 -1.99 9.96 2.77
N MET A 80 -0.94 10.75 3.04
CA MET A 80 -1.07 12.08 3.63
C MET A 80 -1.61 13.11 2.64
N THR A 81 -1.26 13.00 1.36
CA THR A 81 -1.82 13.85 0.30
C THR A 81 -3.32 13.61 0.16
N ASN A 82 -3.77 12.35 0.17
CA ASN A 82 -5.19 12.01 0.13
C ASN A 82 -5.94 12.58 1.34
N TYR A 83 -5.36 12.44 2.54
CA TYR A 83 -5.92 13.02 3.77
C TYR A 83 -6.10 14.54 3.68
N ILE A 84 -5.14 15.26 3.09
CA ILE A 84 -5.26 16.72 2.89
C ILE A 84 -6.40 17.03 1.92
N ALA A 85 -6.55 16.26 0.83
CA ALA A 85 -7.63 16.45 -0.12
C ALA A 85 -9.02 16.20 0.51
N GLU A 86 -9.16 15.15 1.31
CA GLU A 86 -10.38 14.86 2.07
C GLU A 86 -10.68 15.95 3.10
N SER A 87 -9.67 16.42 3.84
CA SER A 87 -9.83 17.49 4.82
C SER A 87 -10.28 18.80 4.18
N ARG A 88 -9.80 19.11 2.96
CA ARG A 88 -10.26 20.27 2.20
C ARG A 88 -11.73 20.13 1.79
N ARG A 89 -12.15 18.95 1.31
CA ARG A 89 -13.55 18.69 0.93
C ARG A 89 -14.52 18.77 2.11
N ALA A 90 -14.12 18.31 3.29
CA ALA A 90 -14.98 18.33 4.47
C ALA A 90 -15.10 19.72 5.14
N GLY A 91 -14.17 20.64 4.84
CA GLY A 91 -14.19 22.01 5.33
C GLY A 91 -14.90 23.01 4.40
N HIS A 92 -15.46 22.52 3.28
CA HIS A 92 -16.31 23.27 2.37
C HIS A 92 -17.77 22.86 2.55
#